data_AF-A0AAE9ELB4-F1
#
_entry.id   AF-A0AAE9ELB4-F1
#
_cell.length_a   1.000
_cell.length_b   1.000
_cell.length_c   1.000
_cell.angle_alpha   90.00
_cell.angle_beta   90.00
_cell.angle_gamma   90.00
#
_symmetry.space_group_name_H-M   'P 1'
#
loop_
_entity.id
_entity.type
_entity.pdbx_description
1 polymer ?
#
loop_
_entity_poly.entity_id
_entity_poly.type
_entity_poly.pdbx_seq_one_letter_code
_entity_poly.pdbx_strand_id
1 'polypeptide(L)'
;MRPVKKLFSENELDSDVVLEKVIQLGADFIGGEWKSVDKNQVKVTKILGGQSNHMFHVTSSTDAKEYLLRLHRLGGNHVFTDTVNFAIFSERELGPKLYGFFDGGRMEEYLPSVTLDSDRILEQEISRKVGATFPRYHAIDMPISKTRRCFQVMRESLKDYRDLGGDDYEIIPTTVTYSEHPGKVSIEDLHKEIDLMENWANELFEDTVVFCHNDLACANILELNSKRELVFIDWEFASYNCRGFDIAMHLSETAVDFRDPTPPGIKFSEELTDNPPNLHGFVEAYINADNELKNRIPSDRSGEISKLIQEVEFFWPITHLFWACFVMKLALVKYNCGVDMDVQAKDRFAIYYHLKGRTQQIWEKLRKQKNQ
;
A
#
# COMPACT_ATOMS: atom_id res chain seq x y z
N MET A 1 -8.85 -9.63 -24.30
CA MET A 1 -7.66 -8.88 -23.81
C MET A 1 -7.55 -7.60 -24.61
N ARG A 2 -7.30 -6.43 -23.98
CA ARG A 2 -7.27 -5.13 -24.67
C ARG A 2 -6.16 -5.10 -25.75
N PRO A 3 -6.35 -4.42 -26.91
CA PRO A 3 -5.41 -4.50 -28.04
C PRO A 3 -3.97 -4.11 -27.69
N VAL A 4 -3.77 -3.04 -26.89
CA VAL A 4 -2.44 -2.58 -26.50
C VAL A 4 -1.75 -3.58 -25.56
N LYS A 5 -2.44 -4.13 -24.56
CA LYS A 5 -1.87 -5.16 -23.67
C LYS A 5 -1.41 -6.40 -24.47
N LYS A 6 -2.22 -6.82 -25.45
CA LYS A 6 -1.92 -7.96 -26.33
C LYS A 6 -0.62 -7.73 -27.10
N LEU A 7 -0.47 -6.53 -27.67
CA LEU A 7 0.73 -6.12 -28.39
C LEU A 7 2.03 -6.36 -27.60
N PHE A 8 2.09 -5.86 -26.36
CA PHE A 8 3.30 -5.95 -25.52
C PHE A 8 3.51 -7.31 -24.86
N SER A 9 2.49 -8.18 -24.86
CA SER A 9 2.58 -9.52 -24.25
C SER A 9 2.95 -10.60 -25.26
N GLU A 10 2.67 -10.37 -26.55
CA GLU A 10 2.82 -11.37 -27.62
C GLU A 10 3.97 -11.07 -28.59
N ASN A 11 4.66 -9.94 -28.44
CA ASN A 11 5.76 -9.54 -29.31
C ASN A 11 7.01 -9.21 -28.49
N GLU A 12 8.18 -9.38 -29.11
CA GLU A 12 9.45 -8.92 -28.54
C GLU A 12 9.46 -7.40 -28.42
N LEU A 13 10.12 -6.87 -27.39
CA LEU A 13 10.07 -5.43 -27.06
C LEU A 13 10.80 -4.54 -28.08
N ASP A 14 11.72 -5.13 -28.85
CA ASP A 14 12.43 -4.53 -29.96
C ASP A 14 11.78 -4.81 -31.33
N SER A 15 10.63 -5.49 -31.35
CA SER A 15 9.89 -5.69 -32.59
C SER A 15 9.35 -4.39 -33.17
N ASP A 16 9.31 -4.31 -34.50
CA ASP A 16 8.83 -3.14 -35.24
C ASP A 16 7.47 -2.63 -34.76
N VAL A 17 6.56 -3.56 -34.44
CA VAL A 17 5.19 -3.27 -34.02
C VAL A 17 5.15 -2.63 -32.62
N VAL A 18 6.00 -3.09 -31.69
CA VAL A 18 6.11 -2.50 -30.34
C VAL A 18 6.77 -1.13 -30.42
N LEU A 19 7.86 -1.01 -31.19
CA LEU A 19 8.60 0.25 -31.38
C LEU A 19 7.72 1.33 -32.03
N GLU A 20 6.97 0.99 -33.08
CA GLU A 20 5.98 1.91 -33.68
C GLU A 20 4.94 2.36 -32.66
N LYS A 21 4.46 1.45 -31.80
CA LYS A 21 3.43 1.80 -30.83
C LYS A 21 3.95 2.75 -29.76
N VAL A 22 5.15 2.53 -29.22
CA VAL A 22 5.72 3.43 -28.21
C VAL A 22 6.09 4.79 -28.81
N ILE A 23 6.55 4.85 -30.06
CA ILE A 23 6.77 6.13 -30.76
C ILE A 23 5.44 6.87 -30.93
N GLN A 24 4.39 6.17 -31.41
CA GLN A 24 3.06 6.76 -31.55
C GLN A 24 2.54 7.32 -30.21
N LEU A 25 2.63 6.53 -29.13
CA LEU A 25 2.21 6.98 -27.80
C LEU A 25 3.02 8.20 -27.33
N GLY A 26 4.34 8.20 -27.53
CA GLY A 26 5.20 9.35 -27.25
C GLY A 26 4.77 10.60 -28.02
N ALA A 27 4.52 10.46 -29.32
CA ALA A 27 4.10 11.57 -30.18
C ALA A 27 2.71 12.12 -29.81
N ASP A 28 1.78 11.24 -29.45
CA ASP A 28 0.38 11.59 -29.14
C ASP A 28 0.24 12.29 -27.77
N PHE A 29 0.95 11.80 -26.74
CA PHE A 29 0.75 12.26 -25.36
C PHE A 29 1.85 13.20 -24.83
N ILE A 30 3.10 13.05 -25.29
CA ILE A 30 4.22 13.91 -24.87
C ILE A 30 4.51 14.96 -25.96
N GLY A 31 4.47 14.56 -27.22
CA GLY A 31 4.83 15.42 -28.35
C GLY A 31 6.33 15.72 -28.40
N GLY A 32 6.68 16.91 -28.92
CA GLY A 32 8.08 17.33 -29.07
C GLY A 32 8.87 16.36 -29.95
N GLU A 33 10.08 16.02 -29.48
CA GLU A 33 11.03 15.17 -30.22
C GLU A 33 10.50 13.78 -30.55
N TRP A 34 9.52 13.26 -29.80
CA TRP A 34 8.87 11.98 -30.13
C TRP A 34 8.22 11.94 -31.51
N LYS A 35 7.91 13.11 -32.11
CA LYS A 35 7.34 13.19 -33.46
C LYS A 35 8.33 12.83 -34.58
N SER A 36 9.63 12.82 -34.29
CA SER A 36 10.71 12.58 -35.26
C SER A 36 11.66 11.46 -34.86
N VAL A 37 11.38 10.74 -33.77
CA VAL A 37 12.20 9.61 -33.32
C VAL A 37 12.02 8.42 -34.27
N ASP A 38 13.14 7.84 -34.70
CA ASP A 38 13.18 6.61 -35.48
C ASP A 38 13.24 5.37 -34.58
N LYS A 39 12.77 4.22 -35.09
CA LYS A 39 12.72 2.96 -34.32
C LYS A 39 14.08 2.52 -33.79
N ASN A 40 15.14 2.69 -34.57
CA ASN A 40 16.51 2.32 -34.19
C ASN A 40 17.09 3.18 -33.07
N GLN A 41 16.42 4.28 -32.70
CA GLN A 41 16.79 5.16 -31.60
C GLN A 41 16.02 4.83 -30.31
N VAL A 42 15.03 3.94 -30.35
CA VAL A 42 14.16 3.63 -29.22
C VAL A 42 14.60 2.35 -28.52
N LYS A 43 14.55 2.38 -27.19
CA LYS A 43 14.72 1.19 -26.36
C LYS A 43 13.53 1.04 -25.43
N VAL A 44 12.95 -0.16 -25.39
CA VAL A 44 11.88 -0.53 -24.48
C VAL A 44 12.41 -1.59 -23.51
N THR A 45 12.39 -1.27 -22.22
CA THR A 45 12.85 -2.17 -21.17
C THR A 45 11.68 -2.52 -20.27
N LYS A 46 11.43 -3.81 -20.04
CA LYS A 46 10.42 -4.24 -19.07
C LYS A 46 10.91 -3.99 -17.66
N ILE A 47 10.12 -3.28 -16.87
CA ILE A 47 10.35 -3.15 -15.43
C ILE A 47 9.61 -4.28 -14.72
N LEU A 48 10.36 -5.05 -13.94
CA LEU A 48 9.82 -6.08 -13.09
C LEU A 48 9.35 -5.43 -11.78
N GLY A 49 8.09 -5.63 -11.44
CA GLY A 49 7.43 -5.03 -10.27
C GLY A 49 5.92 -4.88 -10.52
N GLY A 50 5.12 -4.85 -9.46
CA GLY A 50 3.67 -4.63 -9.51
C GLY A 50 2.85 -5.86 -9.93
N GLN A 51 1.91 -6.26 -9.07
CA GLN A 51 0.97 -7.37 -9.32
C GLN A 51 -0.11 -6.96 -10.35
N SER A 52 -0.52 -5.69 -10.33
CA SER A 52 -1.68 -5.15 -11.04
C SER A 52 -1.38 -4.62 -12.46
N ASN A 53 -0.10 -4.39 -12.81
CA ASN A 53 0.29 -3.70 -14.05
C ASN A 53 1.45 -4.41 -14.78
N HIS A 54 1.54 -4.23 -16.10
CA HIS A 54 2.79 -4.43 -16.85
C HIS A 54 3.47 -3.07 -17.03
N MET A 55 4.74 -2.97 -16.70
CA MET A 55 5.49 -1.72 -16.74
C MET A 55 6.62 -1.78 -17.76
N PHE A 56 6.75 -0.75 -18.58
CA PHE A 56 7.80 -0.63 -19.59
C PHE A 56 8.42 0.75 -19.53
N HIS A 57 9.74 0.81 -19.37
CA HIS A 57 10.52 2.04 -19.48
C HIS A 57 10.91 2.24 -20.94
N VAL A 58 10.52 3.39 -21.49
CA VAL A 58 10.79 3.75 -22.88
C VAL A 58 11.77 4.91 -22.90
N THR A 59 12.92 4.67 -23.55
CA THR A 59 13.97 5.68 -23.74
C THR A 59 14.28 5.88 -25.22
N SER A 60 14.90 7.01 -25.53
CA SER A 60 15.45 7.30 -26.86
C SER A 60 16.92 7.71 -26.76
N SER A 61 17.69 7.50 -27.82
CA SER A 61 19.03 8.08 -27.98
C SER A 61 19.02 9.56 -28.38
N THR A 62 17.83 10.14 -28.57
CA THR A 62 17.63 11.59 -28.83
C THR A 62 17.31 12.34 -27.52
N ASP A 63 17.02 13.64 -27.62
CA ASP A 63 16.53 14.45 -26.50
C ASP A 63 15.05 14.21 -26.16
N ALA A 64 14.41 13.20 -26.75
CA ALA A 64 13.03 12.83 -26.45
C ALA A 64 12.88 12.39 -24.99
N LYS A 65 11.93 12.99 -24.29
CA LYS A 65 11.70 12.75 -22.87
C LYS A 65 11.32 11.29 -22.63
N GLU A 66 12.11 10.58 -21.83
CA GLU A 66 11.80 9.21 -21.40
C GLU A 66 10.50 9.15 -20.59
N TYR A 67 9.85 7.98 -20.62
CA TYR A 67 8.60 7.77 -19.89
C TYR A 67 8.41 6.32 -19.46
N LEU A 68 7.54 6.15 -18.45
CA LEU A 68 7.08 4.86 -17.98
C LEU A 68 5.68 4.58 -18.55
N LEU A 69 5.55 3.46 -19.25
CA LEU A 69 4.29 2.95 -19.76
C LEU A 69 3.73 1.90 -18.79
N ARG A 70 2.56 2.16 -18.21
CA ARG A 70 1.83 1.20 -17.37
C ARG A 70 0.61 0.68 -18.11
N LEU A 71 0.54 -0.64 -18.30
CA LEU A 71 -0.60 -1.33 -18.89
C LEU A 71 -1.34 -2.13 -17.82
N HIS A 72 -2.62 -1.83 -17.62
CA HIS A 72 -3.44 -2.46 -16.59
C HIS A 72 -3.66 -3.95 -16.88
N ARG A 73 -3.40 -4.81 -15.88
CA ARG A 73 -3.69 -6.25 -16.00
C ARG A 73 -5.16 -6.55 -15.74
N LEU A 74 -5.76 -5.82 -14.80
CA LEU A 74 -7.15 -5.92 -14.36
C LEU A 74 -7.99 -4.77 -14.94
N GLY A 75 -9.30 -4.97 -15.02
CA GLY A 75 -10.27 -3.94 -15.43
C GLY A 75 -11.31 -3.69 -14.33
N GLY A 76 -12.10 -2.63 -14.45
CA GLY A 76 -13.22 -2.32 -13.55
C GLY A 76 -13.03 -1.04 -12.73
N ASN A 77 -13.77 -0.92 -11.62
CA ASN A 77 -13.85 0.28 -10.79
C ASN A 77 -12.51 0.70 -10.16
N HIS A 78 -11.59 -0.24 -9.91
CA HIS A 78 -10.25 0.05 -9.39
C HIS A 78 -9.45 0.98 -10.30
N VAL A 79 -9.58 0.83 -11.63
CA VAL A 79 -8.89 1.68 -12.61
C VAL A 79 -9.37 3.12 -12.49
N PHE A 80 -10.66 3.35 -12.19
CA PHE A 80 -11.20 4.70 -12.06
C PHE A 80 -10.64 5.43 -10.84
N THR A 81 -10.65 4.80 -9.66
CA THR A 81 -10.10 5.41 -8.44
C THR A 81 -8.60 5.68 -8.56
N ASP A 82 -7.83 4.72 -9.07
CA ASP A 82 -6.39 4.90 -9.32
C ASP A 82 -6.13 6.04 -10.31
N THR A 83 -6.92 6.16 -11.38
CA THR A 83 -6.82 7.25 -12.36
C THR A 83 -7.04 8.62 -11.72
N VAL A 84 -8.09 8.78 -10.91
CA VAL A 84 -8.42 10.05 -10.23
C VAL A 84 -7.32 10.41 -9.23
N ASN A 85 -6.88 9.46 -8.40
CA ASN A 85 -5.83 9.67 -7.43
C ASN A 85 -4.52 10.09 -8.11
N PHE A 86 -4.11 9.35 -9.14
CA PHE A 86 -2.88 9.59 -9.87
C PHE A 86 -2.86 10.96 -10.55
N ALA A 87 -3.96 11.35 -11.21
CA ALA A 87 -4.07 12.66 -11.85
C ALA A 87 -3.89 13.79 -10.83
N ILE A 88 -4.49 13.68 -9.64
CA ILE A 88 -4.36 14.71 -8.59
C ILE A 88 -2.94 14.75 -8.02
N PHE A 89 -2.31 13.60 -7.77
CA PHE A 89 -0.92 13.59 -7.29
C PHE A 89 0.05 14.19 -8.30
N SER A 90 -0.15 13.90 -9.59
CA SER A 90 0.63 14.51 -10.67
C SER A 90 0.48 16.03 -10.65
N GLU A 91 -0.74 16.55 -10.62
CA GLU A 91 -1.00 18.00 -10.62
C GLU A 91 -0.50 18.71 -9.35
N ARG A 92 -0.35 17.99 -8.24
CA ARG A 92 0.17 18.52 -6.97
C ARG A 92 1.66 18.26 -6.75
N GLU A 93 2.36 17.66 -7.72
CA GLU A 93 3.79 17.32 -7.63
C GLU A 93 4.11 16.37 -6.45
N LEU A 94 3.18 15.46 -6.13
CA LEU A 94 3.28 14.51 -5.01
C LEU A 94 3.65 13.08 -5.45
N GLY A 95 3.80 12.88 -6.76
CA GLY A 95 4.17 11.63 -7.41
C GLY A 95 4.70 11.89 -8.83
N PRO A 96 4.88 10.83 -9.64
CA PRO A 96 5.34 10.98 -11.02
C PRO A 96 4.37 11.84 -11.84
N LYS A 97 4.89 12.69 -12.71
CA LYS A 97 4.06 13.45 -13.64
C LYS A 97 3.31 12.52 -14.59
N LEU A 98 2.00 12.72 -14.72
CA LEU A 98 1.18 12.07 -15.72
C LEU A 98 1.41 12.71 -17.10
N TYR A 99 1.74 11.90 -18.10
CA TYR A 99 1.82 12.34 -19.49
C TYR A 99 0.56 12.02 -20.29
N GLY A 100 -0.14 10.93 -19.98
CA GLY A 100 -1.36 10.58 -20.70
C GLY A 100 -2.09 9.37 -20.15
N PHE A 101 -3.42 9.34 -20.36
CA PHE A 101 -4.28 8.18 -20.12
C PHE A 101 -4.89 7.70 -21.43
N PHE A 102 -5.02 6.39 -21.59
CA PHE A 102 -5.68 5.76 -22.73
C PHE A 102 -6.35 4.44 -22.32
N ASP A 103 -7.20 3.89 -23.19
CA ASP A 103 -7.84 2.61 -22.88
C ASP A 103 -6.80 1.49 -22.73
N GLY A 104 -6.65 0.98 -21.51
CA GLY A 104 -5.69 -0.07 -21.20
C GLY A 104 -4.47 0.36 -20.41
N GLY A 105 -4.24 1.66 -20.18
CA GLY A 105 -3.05 2.09 -19.46
C GLY A 105 -2.85 3.60 -19.36
N ARG A 106 -1.65 3.96 -18.88
CA ARG A 106 -1.19 5.34 -18.76
C ARG A 106 0.29 5.48 -19.07
N MET A 107 0.70 6.70 -19.38
CA MET A 107 2.09 7.13 -19.48
C MET A 107 2.38 8.11 -18.36
N GLU A 108 3.47 7.87 -17.63
CA GLU A 108 3.92 8.71 -16.54
C GLU A 108 5.43 8.96 -16.63
N GLU A 109 5.90 9.92 -15.85
CA GLU A 109 7.30 10.20 -15.64
C GLU A 109 8.01 8.97 -15.08
N TYR A 110 9.14 8.62 -15.68
CA TYR A 110 10.04 7.65 -15.09
C TYR A 110 10.84 8.34 -13.98
N LEU A 111 10.78 7.81 -12.76
CA LEU A 111 11.56 8.29 -11.62
C LEU A 111 12.77 7.37 -11.41
N PRO A 112 14.01 7.79 -11.75
CA PRO A 112 15.20 7.01 -11.46
C PRO A 112 15.34 6.79 -9.94
N SER A 113 15.12 5.55 -9.51
CA SER A 113 14.95 5.22 -8.09
C SER A 113 15.30 3.76 -7.80
N VAL A 114 15.38 3.45 -6.51
CA VAL A 114 15.45 2.09 -5.99
C VAL A 114 14.23 1.86 -5.10
N THR A 115 13.54 0.75 -5.31
CA THR A 115 12.44 0.31 -4.42
C THR A 115 13.03 -0.20 -3.11
N LEU A 116 12.46 0.21 -1.97
CA LEU A 116 12.89 -0.31 -0.68
C LEU A 116 12.47 -1.77 -0.49
N ASP A 117 13.30 -2.52 0.22
CA ASP A 117 13.04 -3.91 0.60
C ASP A 117 12.92 -4.05 2.13
N SER A 118 12.62 -5.27 2.60
CA SER A 118 12.40 -5.55 4.02
C SER A 118 13.65 -5.33 4.88
N ASP A 119 14.85 -5.31 4.31
CA ASP A 119 16.08 -5.05 5.06
C ASP A 119 16.30 -3.54 5.20
N ARG A 120 16.20 -2.80 4.08
CA ARG A 120 16.42 -1.36 4.06
C ARG A 120 15.37 -0.59 4.84
N ILE A 121 14.12 -1.07 4.88
CA ILE A 121 13.04 -0.37 5.59
C ILE A 121 13.24 -0.35 7.12
N LEU A 122 14.02 -1.30 7.65
CA LEU A 122 14.35 -1.41 9.08
C LEU A 122 15.56 -0.54 9.47
N GLU A 123 16.32 -0.02 8.51
CA GLU A 123 17.40 0.93 8.80
C GLU A 123 16.83 2.17 9.52
N GLN A 124 17.40 2.53 10.68
CA GLN A 124 16.86 3.60 11.53
C GLN A 124 16.71 4.94 10.79
N GLU A 125 17.66 5.26 9.91
CA GLU A 125 17.60 6.48 9.09
C GLU A 125 16.45 6.44 8.09
N ILE A 126 16.28 5.32 7.38
CA ILE A 126 15.21 5.14 6.39
C ILE A 126 13.85 5.14 7.06
N SER A 127 13.67 4.40 8.15
CA SER A 127 12.41 4.37 8.88
C SER A 127 12.00 5.76 9.39
N ARG A 128 12.95 6.55 9.91
CA ARG A 128 12.71 7.96 10.27
C ARG A 128 12.32 8.82 9.06
N LYS A 129 13.00 8.66 7.92
CA LYS A 129 12.66 9.38 6.68
C LYS A 129 11.25 9.04 6.20
N VAL A 130 10.83 7.78 6.28
CA VAL A 130 9.46 7.36 5.94
C VAL A 130 8.48 8.05 6.89
N GLY A 131 8.72 7.99 8.20
CA GLY A 131 7.88 8.66 9.21
C GLY A 131 7.74 10.17 8.97
N ALA A 132 8.83 10.86 8.62
CA ALA A 132 8.82 12.28 8.26
C ALA A 132 8.13 12.58 6.92
N THR A 133 7.99 11.59 6.03
CA THR A 133 7.36 11.75 4.72
C THR A 133 5.83 11.69 4.82
N PHE A 134 5.28 10.89 5.74
CA PHE A 134 3.83 10.69 5.90
C PHE A 134 3.00 11.99 6.05
N PRO A 135 3.38 12.97 6.90
CA PRO A 135 2.55 14.16 7.14
C PRO A 135 2.21 14.95 5.87
N ARG A 136 3.12 15.01 4.89
CA ARG A 136 2.86 15.70 3.61
C ARG A 136 1.72 15.06 2.83
N TYR A 137 1.58 13.73 2.92
CA TYR A 137 0.52 12.97 2.25
C TYR A 137 -0.78 12.99 3.07
N HIS A 138 -0.68 12.87 4.39
CA HIS A 138 -1.85 12.99 5.28
C HIS A 138 -2.50 14.38 5.23
N ALA A 139 -1.76 15.42 4.87
CA ALA A 139 -2.29 16.77 4.72
C ALA A 139 -3.05 17.01 3.39
N ILE A 140 -3.08 16.03 2.48
CA ILE A 140 -3.73 16.18 1.17
C ILE A 140 -5.26 16.18 1.33
N ASP A 141 -5.91 17.24 0.86
CA ASP A 141 -7.36 17.26 0.71
C ASP A 141 -7.77 16.68 -0.66
N MET A 142 -8.27 15.44 -0.67
CA MET A 142 -8.70 14.71 -1.87
C MET A 142 -10.22 14.83 -2.06
N PRO A 143 -10.72 15.11 -3.28
CA PRO A 143 -12.16 15.23 -3.58
C PRO A 143 -12.84 13.85 -3.73
N ILE A 144 -12.63 12.98 -2.75
CA ILE A 144 -13.23 11.64 -2.64
C ILE A 144 -14.03 11.53 -1.33
N SER A 145 -14.73 10.41 -1.12
CA SER A 145 -15.47 10.20 0.13
C SER A 145 -14.56 10.32 1.36
N LYS A 146 -15.01 11.07 2.35
CA LYS A 146 -14.33 11.23 3.66
C LYS A 146 -14.63 10.09 4.62
N THR A 147 -15.50 9.16 4.23
CA THR A 147 -15.83 7.97 5.01
C THR A 147 -14.65 7.00 5.06
N ARG A 148 -14.43 6.37 6.21
CA ARG A 148 -13.40 5.33 6.37
C ARG A 148 -13.74 4.14 5.49
N ARG A 149 -12.79 3.73 4.65
CA ARG A 149 -13.02 2.64 3.70
C ARG A 149 -12.46 1.29 4.15
N CYS A 150 -11.51 1.25 5.10
CA CYS A 150 -10.85 0.01 5.50
C CYS A 150 -11.84 -1.07 6.00
N PHE A 151 -12.78 -0.71 6.88
CA PHE A 151 -13.80 -1.64 7.38
C PHE A 151 -14.79 -2.07 6.28
N GLN A 152 -15.13 -1.17 5.36
CA GLN A 152 -15.95 -1.51 4.20
C GLN A 152 -15.26 -2.52 3.29
N VAL A 153 -13.96 -2.34 3.00
CA VAL A 153 -13.16 -3.26 2.16
C VAL A 153 -13.09 -4.66 2.80
N MET A 154 -12.98 -4.74 4.13
CA MET A 154 -13.04 -6.03 4.82
C MET A 154 -14.39 -6.72 4.59
N ARG A 155 -15.51 -6.01 4.79
CA ARG A 155 -16.86 -6.56 4.56
C ARG A 155 -17.11 -6.96 3.11
N GLU A 156 -16.64 -6.16 2.16
CA GLU A 156 -16.68 -6.49 0.73
C GLU A 156 -15.87 -7.75 0.44
N SER A 157 -14.70 -7.90 1.05
CA SER A 157 -13.87 -9.10 0.88
C SER A 157 -14.49 -10.36 1.49
N LEU A 158 -15.16 -10.24 2.64
CA LEU A 158 -15.92 -11.35 3.22
C LEU A 158 -17.10 -11.76 2.34
N LYS A 159 -17.79 -10.78 1.74
CA LYS A 159 -18.86 -11.05 0.77
C LYS A 159 -18.31 -11.76 -0.46
N ASP A 160 -17.23 -11.26 -1.05
CA ASP A 160 -16.58 -11.89 -2.20
C ASP A 160 -16.16 -13.33 -1.88
N TYR A 161 -15.58 -13.56 -0.69
CA TYR A 161 -15.20 -14.89 -0.23
C TYR A 161 -16.40 -15.83 -0.16
N ARG A 162 -17.53 -15.39 0.41
CA ARG A 162 -18.79 -16.16 0.41
C ARG A 162 -19.29 -16.45 -1.01
N ASP A 163 -19.33 -15.43 -1.86
CA ASP A 163 -19.84 -15.55 -3.23
C ASP A 163 -18.98 -16.51 -4.08
N LEU A 164 -17.70 -16.65 -3.74
CA LEU A 164 -16.78 -17.64 -4.32
C LEU A 164 -16.93 -19.06 -3.74
N GLY A 165 -17.86 -19.27 -2.79
CA GLY A 165 -18.11 -20.57 -2.15
C GLY A 165 -17.27 -20.84 -0.91
N GLY A 166 -16.72 -19.80 -0.30
CA GLY A 166 -16.01 -19.89 0.98
C GLY A 166 -16.92 -20.31 2.13
N ASP A 167 -16.40 -21.14 3.02
CA ASP A 167 -17.04 -21.62 4.25
C ASP A 167 -16.29 -21.05 5.47
N ASP A 168 -16.63 -21.47 6.68
CA ASP A 168 -15.83 -21.19 7.86
C ASP A 168 -14.32 -21.45 7.62
N TYR A 169 -13.49 -20.50 8.05
CA TYR A 169 -12.07 -20.48 7.76
C TYR A 169 -11.25 -21.05 8.93
N GLU A 170 -10.42 -22.06 8.66
CA GLU A 170 -9.52 -22.64 9.67
C GLU A 170 -8.32 -21.73 9.90
N ILE A 171 -7.97 -21.48 11.17
CA ILE A 171 -6.79 -20.72 11.55
C ILE A 171 -5.76 -21.70 12.08
N ILE A 172 -4.87 -22.11 11.19
CA ILE A 172 -3.74 -22.99 11.50
C ILE A 172 -2.49 -22.24 11.06
N PRO A 173 -1.82 -21.50 11.96
CA PRO A 173 -0.64 -20.74 11.59
C PRO A 173 0.50 -21.68 11.17
N THR A 174 1.32 -21.20 10.24
CA THR A 174 2.44 -21.94 9.65
C THR A 174 3.78 -21.28 9.96
N THR A 175 3.88 -19.96 9.81
CA THR A 175 5.16 -19.25 10.01
C THR A 175 5.26 -18.56 11.37
N VAL A 176 4.15 -18.46 12.09
CA VAL A 176 4.07 -17.96 13.47
C VAL A 176 3.60 -19.06 14.43
N THR A 177 3.84 -18.85 15.71
CA THR A 177 3.61 -19.81 16.81
C THR A 177 2.53 -19.36 17.80
N TYR A 178 1.87 -18.23 17.53
CA TYR A 178 0.77 -17.74 18.34
C TYR A 178 -0.37 -18.77 18.45
N SER A 179 -0.78 -19.06 19.69
CA SER A 179 -1.85 -20.04 20.01
C SER A 179 -3.12 -19.40 20.56
N GLU A 180 -3.10 -18.08 20.79
CA GLU A 180 -4.20 -17.29 21.34
C GLU A 180 -5.18 -16.88 20.23
N HIS A 181 -5.77 -17.87 19.56
CA HIS A 181 -6.74 -17.67 18.49
C HIS A 181 -7.78 -18.80 18.48
N PRO A 182 -8.99 -18.57 17.95
CA PRO A 182 -9.93 -19.67 17.68
C PRO A 182 -9.34 -20.59 16.59
N GLY A 183 -9.64 -21.89 16.65
CA GLY A 183 -9.18 -22.84 15.62
C GLY A 183 -9.89 -22.65 14.27
N LYS A 184 -11.08 -22.04 14.26
CA LYS A 184 -11.90 -21.77 13.08
C LYS A 184 -12.77 -20.53 13.31
N VAL A 185 -13.07 -19.78 12.26
CA VAL A 185 -13.94 -18.59 12.30
C VAL A 185 -14.98 -18.64 11.20
N SER A 186 -16.23 -18.27 11.52
CA SER A 186 -17.25 -18.07 10.50
C SER A 186 -17.20 -16.66 9.92
N ILE A 187 -17.85 -16.43 8.77
CA ILE A 187 -18.01 -15.09 8.19
C ILE A 187 -18.77 -14.17 9.15
N GLU A 188 -19.78 -14.70 9.83
CA GLU A 188 -20.53 -13.98 10.85
C GLU A 188 -19.66 -13.59 12.05
N ASP A 189 -18.70 -14.43 12.46
CA ASP A 189 -17.76 -14.06 13.52
C ASP A 189 -16.81 -12.94 13.06
N LEU A 190 -16.29 -13.02 11.83
CA LEU A 190 -15.46 -11.96 11.26
C LEU A 190 -16.22 -10.64 11.13
N HIS A 191 -17.51 -10.65 10.78
CA HIS A 191 -18.34 -9.45 10.81
C HIS A 191 -18.45 -8.84 12.21
N LYS A 192 -18.65 -9.65 13.25
CA LYS A 192 -18.67 -9.15 14.64
C LYS A 192 -17.34 -8.52 15.05
N GLU A 193 -16.23 -9.13 14.65
CA GLU A 193 -14.89 -8.59 14.89
C GLU A 193 -14.70 -7.23 14.19
N ILE A 194 -15.08 -7.12 12.92
CA ILE A 194 -15.03 -5.86 12.16
C ILE A 194 -15.90 -4.79 12.83
N ASP A 195 -17.16 -5.12 13.18
CA ASP A 195 -18.08 -4.18 13.84
C ASP A 195 -17.53 -3.69 15.19
N LEU A 196 -16.94 -4.59 15.97
CA LEU A 196 -16.31 -4.25 17.25
C LEU A 196 -15.17 -3.25 17.07
N MET A 197 -14.23 -3.55 16.17
CA MET A 197 -13.07 -2.71 15.90
C MET A 197 -13.46 -1.37 15.31
N GLU A 198 -14.43 -1.33 14.40
CA GLU A 198 -14.95 -0.09 13.82
C GLU A 198 -15.61 0.79 14.88
N ASN A 199 -16.43 0.22 15.76
CA ASN A 199 -17.07 0.97 16.84
C ASN A 199 -16.04 1.60 17.79
N TRP A 200 -15.02 0.84 18.20
CA TRP A 200 -13.95 1.37 19.06
C TRP A 200 -13.12 2.45 18.36
N ALA A 201 -12.81 2.27 17.07
CA ALA A 201 -12.09 3.26 16.29
C ALA A 201 -12.90 4.56 16.12
N ASN A 202 -14.20 4.46 15.82
CA ASN A 202 -15.13 5.59 15.73
C ASN A 202 -15.23 6.36 17.06
N GLU A 203 -15.31 5.65 18.19
CA GLU A 203 -15.43 6.29 19.52
C GLU A 203 -14.16 7.08 19.89
N LEU A 204 -12.98 6.59 19.50
CA LEU A 204 -11.71 7.14 19.97
C LEU A 204 -11.06 8.13 19.01
N PHE A 205 -11.10 7.87 17.71
CA PHE A 205 -10.19 8.45 16.72
C PHE A 205 -10.92 9.11 15.52
N GLU A 206 -12.15 9.58 15.71
CA GLU A 206 -12.92 10.33 14.69
C GLU A 206 -12.21 11.57 14.17
N ASP A 207 -11.50 12.26 15.05
CA ASP A 207 -10.75 13.46 14.75
C ASP A 207 -9.36 13.21 14.12
N THR A 208 -8.96 11.95 13.95
CA THR A 208 -7.66 11.60 13.32
C THR A 208 -7.78 11.14 11.86
N VAL A 209 -8.96 11.31 11.27
CA VAL A 209 -9.24 10.94 9.88
C VAL A 209 -8.51 11.88 8.91
N VAL A 210 -7.64 11.31 8.07
CA VAL A 210 -6.85 11.98 7.05
C VAL A 210 -6.86 11.15 5.76
N PHE A 211 -6.30 11.69 4.68
CA PHE A 211 -6.12 10.90 3.47
C PHE A 211 -4.93 9.95 3.64
N CYS A 212 -5.17 8.64 3.50
CA CYS A 212 -4.24 7.57 3.82
C CYS A 212 -3.92 6.72 2.57
N HIS A 213 -2.75 6.10 2.58
CA HIS A 213 -2.33 5.14 1.57
C HIS A 213 -3.03 3.78 1.75
N ASN A 214 -3.15 3.32 3.01
CA ASN A 214 -3.72 2.06 3.47
C ASN A 214 -3.00 0.77 3.00
N ASP A 215 -1.85 0.89 2.33
CA ASP A 215 -1.07 -0.24 1.80
C ASP A 215 0.41 0.14 1.60
N LEU A 216 1.01 0.81 2.59
CA LEU A 216 2.38 1.29 2.44
C LEU A 216 3.42 0.24 2.86
N ALA A 217 3.47 -0.89 2.15
CA ALA A 217 4.57 -1.85 2.25
C ALA A 217 5.89 -1.28 1.68
N CYS A 218 7.04 -1.87 2.00
CA CYS A 218 8.34 -1.39 1.50
C CYS A 218 8.41 -1.32 -0.03
N ALA A 219 7.75 -2.26 -0.71
CA ALA A 219 7.64 -2.32 -2.17
C ALA A 219 6.96 -1.08 -2.79
N ASN A 220 6.18 -0.33 -2.00
CA ASN A 220 5.45 0.86 -2.40
C ASN A 220 6.20 2.17 -2.04
N ILE A 221 7.48 2.06 -1.68
CA ILE A 221 8.34 3.20 -1.36
C ILE A 221 9.55 3.20 -2.30
N LEU A 222 9.70 4.28 -3.05
CA LEU A 222 10.85 4.54 -3.91
C LEU A 222 11.80 5.52 -3.22
N GLU A 223 13.09 5.23 -3.24
CA GLU A 223 14.15 6.19 -2.91
C GLU A 223 14.76 6.72 -4.21
N LEU A 224 14.62 8.03 -4.46
CA LEU A 224 15.13 8.66 -5.68
C LEU A 224 16.66 8.69 -5.71
N ASN A 225 17.25 8.36 -6.85
CA ASN A 225 18.71 8.27 -7.01
C ASN A 225 19.42 9.62 -6.82
N SER A 226 18.77 10.72 -7.22
CA SER A 226 19.37 12.06 -7.24
C SER A 226 19.49 12.67 -5.85
N LYS A 227 18.39 12.70 -5.09
CA LYS A 227 18.29 13.42 -3.81
C LYS A 227 18.06 12.52 -2.60
N ARG A 228 17.94 11.21 -2.79
CA ARG A 228 17.57 10.24 -1.74
C ARG A 228 16.24 10.60 -1.06
N GLU A 229 15.38 11.32 -1.78
CA GLU A 229 14.01 11.64 -1.37
C GLU A 229 13.16 10.39 -1.51
N LEU A 230 12.22 10.19 -0.58
CA LEU A 230 11.27 9.09 -0.64
C LEU A 230 10.00 9.52 -1.36
N VAL A 231 9.46 8.63 -2.19
CA VAL A 231 8.18 8.81 -2.91
C VAL A 231 7.32 7.59 -2.65
N PHE A 232 6.09 7.82 -2.21
CA PHE A 232 5.10 6.77 -2.02
C PHE A 232 4.33 6.57 -3.33
N ILE A 233 4.17 5.32 -3.74
CA ILE A 233 3.55 4.92 -5.01
C ILE A 233 2.49 3.84 -4.76
N ASP A 234 1.69 3.54 -5.78
CA ASP A 234 0.65 2.49 -5.72
C ASP A 234 -0.51 2.80 -4.74
N TRP A 235 -1.16 3.94 -4.98
CA TRP A 235 -2.26 4.48 -4.17
C TRP A 235 -3.62 3.82 -4.45
N GLU A 236 -3.64 2.53 -4.77
CA GLU A 236 -4.86 1.82 -5.18
C GLU A 236 -5.85 1.60 -4.03
N PHE A 237 -5.34 1.44 -2.80
CA PHE A 237 -6.13 1.32 -1.57
C PHE A 237 -6.38 2.67 -0.89
N ALA A 238 -5.95 3.78 -1.51
CA ALA A 238 -5.99 5.08 -0.87
C ALA A 238 -7.42 5.56 -0.61
N SER A 239 -7.65 6.05 0.60
CA SER A 239 -8.95 6.58 1.04
C SER A 239 -8.75 7.47 2.26
N TYR A 240 -9.81 8.16 2.69
CA TYR A 240 -9.82 8.68 4.04
C TYR A 240 -9.85 7.55 5.07
N ASN A 241 -9.03 7.65 6.11
CA ASN A 241 -8.91 6.71 7.22
C ASN A 241 -8.23 7.36 8.43
N CYS A 242 -8.19 6.71 9.60
CA CYS A 242 -7.41 7.21 10.74
C CYS A 242 -5.91 7.14 10.42
N ARG A 243 -5.16 8.22 10.68
CA ARG A 243 -3.70 8.25 10.45
C ARG A 243 -2.97 7.12 11.19
N GLY A 244 -3.43 6.73 12.38
CA GLY A 244 -2.86 5.63 13.14
C GLY A 244 -2.98 4.29 12.43
N PHE A 245 -4.05 4.06 11.66
CA PHE A 245 -4.18 2.85 10.84
C PHE A 245 -3.13 2.82 9.73
N ASP A 246 -2.90 3.93 9.04
CA ASP A 246 -1.96 3.97 7.91
C ASP A 246 -0.50 3.81 8.38
N ILE A 247 -0.17 4.42 9.52
CA ILE A 247 1.15 4.24 10.16
C ILE A 247 1.30 2.81 10.69
N ALA A 248 0.28 2.26 11.35
CA ALA A 248 0.29 0.87 11.80
C ALA A 248 0.41 -0.10 10.63
N MET A 249 -0.23 0.21 9.50
CA MET A 249 -0.16 -0.59 8.28
C MET A 249 1.30 -0.72 7.84
N HIS A 250 1.96 0.42 7.64
CA HIS A 250 3.37 0.46 7.27
C HIS A 250 4.27 -0.32 8.24
N LEU A 251 4.15 -0.04 9.54
CA LEU A 251 5.02 -0.64 10.54
C LEU A 251 4.76 -2.14 10.69
N SER A 252 3.51 -2.60 10.62
CA SER A 252 3.16 -4.03 10.67
C SER A 252 3.68 -4.81 9.46
N GLU A 253 3.72 -4.20 8.27
CA GLU A 253 4.29 -4.83 7.07
C GLU A 253 5.80 -5.04 7.17
N THR A 254 6.52 -4.29 8.02
CA THR A 254 7.96 -4.53 8.22
C THR A 254 8.26 -5.90 8.85
N ALA A 255 7.26 -6.53 9.47
CA ALA A 255 7.37 -7.88 10.01
C ALA A 255 7.16 -8.98 8.96
N VAL A 256 6.84 -8.64 7.71
CA VAL A 256 6.48 -9.61 6.66
C VAL A 256 7.52 -9.59 5.55
N ASP A 257 8.16 -10.74 5.31
CA ASP A 257 9.09 -10.92 4.20
C ASP A 257 8.46 -11.81 3.12
N PHE A 258 8.26 -11.24 1.94
CA PHE A 258 7.71 -11.90 0.76
C PHE A 258 8.80 -12.44 -0.19
N ARG A 259 10.07 -12.40 0.24
CA ARG A 259 11.24 -12.79 -0.57
C ARG A 259 11.74 -14.20 -0.23
N ASP A 260 11.03 -14.95 0.62
CA ASP A 260 11.44 -16.31 0.96
C ASP A 260 11.39 -17.19 -0.30
N PRO A 261 12.52 -17.77 -0.75
CA PRO A 261 12.53 -18.60 -1.94
C PRO A 261 11.92 -19.99 -1.71
N THR A 262 11.63 -20.36 -0.45
CA THR A 262 11.08 -21.66 -0.08
C THR A 262 9.58 -21.55 0.20
N PRO A 263 8.76 -22.56 -0.17
CA PRO A 263 7.36 -22.60 0.24
C PRO A 263 7.24 -22.43 1.76
N PRO A 264 6.34 -21.57 2.26
CA PRO A 264 5.19 -20.97 1.57
C PRO A 264 5.49 -19.67 0.78
N GLY A 265 6.75 -19.26 0.66
CA GLY A 265 7.15 -18.04 -0.05
C GLY A 265 6.97 -16.75 0.74
N ILE A 266 6.62 -16.88 2.02
CA ILE A 266 6.38 -15.79 2.96
C ILE A 266 6.90 -16.18 4.34
N LYS A 267 7.38 -15.20 5.09
CA LYS A 267 7.80 -15.38 6.48
C LYS A 267 7.40 -14.18 7.32
N PHE A 268 6.81 -14.45 8.49
CA PHE A 268 6.54 -13.43 9.48
C PHE A 268 7.62 -13.45 10.58
N SER A 269 8.07 -12.26 10.99
CA SER A 269 8.94 -12.08 12.16
C SER A 269 8.08 -11.76 13.38
N GLU A 270 7.98 -12.70 14.32
CA GLU A 270 7.25 -12.48 15.58
C GLU A 270 7.86 -11.34 16.40
N GLU A 271 9.19 -11.21 16.38
CA GLU A 271 9.91 -10.10 17.04
C GLU A 271 9.44 -8.73 16.55
N LEU A 272 9.32 -8.57 15.22
CA LEU A 272 8.87 -7.32 14.60
C LEU A 272 7.36 -7.12 14.66
N THR A 273 6.59 -8.20 14.84
CA THR A 273 5.13 -8.15 14.93
C THR A 273 4.67 -7.48 16.22
N ASP A 274 5.36 -7.75 17.33
CA ASP A 274 4.90 -7.34 18.66
C ASP A 274 5.49 -6.00 19.12
N ASN A 275 6.80 -5.82 18.94
CA ASN A 275 7.54 -4.66 19.45
C ASN A 275 8.72 -4.27 18.52
N PRO A 276 8.42 -3.71 17.33
CA PRO A 276 9.49 -3.41 16.40
C PRO A 276 10.32 -2.21 16.86
N PRO A 277 11.65 -2.27 16.71
CA PRO A 277 12.58 -1.28 17.26
C PRO A 277 12.46 0.11 16.61
N ASN A 278 11.78 0.20 15.47
CA ASN A 278 11.64 1.43 14.69
C ASN A 278 10.42 2.29 15.11
N LEU A 279 9.45 1.75 15.86
CA LEU A 279 8.20 2.43 16.22
C LEU A 279 8.41 3.84 16.80
N HIS A 280 9.22 3.95 17.86
CA HIS A 280 9.41 5.24 18.54
C HIS A 280 10.12 6.25 17.62
N GLY A 281 11.19 5.84 16.95
CA GLY A 281 11.94 6.72 16.04
C GLY A 281 11.09 7.18 14.85
N PHE A 282 10.25 6.30 14.32
CA PHE A 282 9.32 6.60 13.25
C PHE A 282 8.26 7.63 13.69
N VAL A 283 7.58 7.38 14.81
CA VAL A 283 6.52 8.27 15.33
C VAL A 283 7.09 9.63 15.72
N GLU A 284 8.29 9.66 16.29
CA GLU A 284 9.00 10.90 16.58
C GLU A 284 9.23 11.74 15.31
N ALA A 285 9.70 11.11 14.23
CA ALA A 285 9.93 11.78 12.95
C ALA A 285 8.63 12.29 12.33
N TYR A 286 7.54 11.51 12.42
CA TYR A 286 6.21 11.93 11.99
C TYR A 286 5.75 13.19 12.74
N ILE A 287 5.78 13.18 14.08
CA ILE A 287 5.31 14.30 14.90
C ILE A 287 6.13 15.57 14.63
N ASN A 288 7.44 15.44 14.45
CA ASN A 288 8.30 16.55 14.10
C ASN A 288 7.91 17.16 12.75
N ALA A 289 7.77 16.33 11.71
CA ALA A 289 7.43 16.79 10.37
C ALA A 289 6.00 17.34 10.28
N ASP A 290 5.03 16.76 11.01
CA ASP A 290 3.66 17.28 11.08
C ASP A 290 3.61 18.66 11.77
N ASN A 291 4.40 18.85 12.82
CA ASN A 291 4.54 20.14 13.50
C ASN A 291 5.19 21.19 12.59
N GLU A 292 6.26 20.82 11.88
CA GLU A 292 6.92 21.69 10.91
C GLU A 292 5.98 22.11 9.78
N LEU A 293 5.27 21.15 9.17
CA LEU A 293 4.30 21.40 8.11
C LEU A 293 3.19 22.37 8.55
N LYS A 294 2.75 22.27 9.81
CA LYS A 294 1.73 23.13 10.40
C LYS A 294 2.26 24.45 10.97
N ASN A 295 3.57 24.69 10.89
CA ASN A 295 4.26 25.80 11.56
C ASN A 295 3.91 25.91 13.05
N ARG A 296 3.82 24.75 13.73
CA ARG A 296 3.38 24.63 15.13
C ARG A 296 4.55 24.26 16.04
N ILE A 297 4.73 25.01 17.12
CA ILE A 297 5.65 24.64 18.21
C ILE A 297 4.85 23.84 19.25
N PRO A 298 5.16 22.56 19.49
CA PRO A 298 4.39 21.72 20.41
C PRO A 298 4.64 22.14 21.86
N SER A 299 3.55 22.33 22.63
CA SER A 299 3.64 22.60 24.08
C SER A 299 4.02 21.35 24.89
N ASP A 300 3.66 20.16 24.39
CA ASP A 300 3.99 18.86 24.98
C ASP A 300 4.33 17.85 23.87
N ARG A 301 5.54 17.95 23.34
CA ARG A 301 6.04 17.06 22.28
C ARG A 301 6.03 15.59 22.71
N SER A 302 6.41 15.31 23.97
CA SER A 302 6.50 13.94 24.49
C SER A 302 5.12 13.30 24.59
N GLY A 303 4.12 14.05 25.04
CA GLY A 303 2.73 13.62 25.08
C GLY A 303 2.14 13.38 23.69
N GLU A 304 2.48 14.21 22.69
CA GLU A 304 2.06 13.97 21.30
C GLU A 304 2.62 12.68 20.72
N ILE A 305 3.91 12.41 20.94
CA ILE A 305 4.56 11.16 20.53
C ILE A 305 3.88 9.96 21.23
N SER A 306 3.70 10.05 22.55
CA SER A 306 3.08 8.96 23.33
C SER A 306 1.64 8.66 22.88
N LYS A 307 0.86 9.71 22.55
CA LYS A 307 -0.50 9.55 22.02
C LYS A 307 -0.51 8.89 20.65
N LEU A 308 0.39 9.27 19.75
CA LEU A 308 0.46 8.67 18.42
C LEU A 308 0.97 7.22 18.47
N ILE A 309 1.92 6.90 19.35
CA ILE A 309 2.31 5.49 19.60
C ILE A 309 1.08 4.68 20.02
N GLN A 310 0.31 5.18 20.98
CA GLN A 310 -0.90 4.49 21.45
C GLN A 310 -1.99 4.36 20.36
N GLU A 311 -2.13 5.37 19.50
CA GLU A 311 -3.02 5.33 18.32
C GLU A 311 -2.58 4.21 17.35
N VAL A 312 -1.28 4.13 17.05
CA VAL A 312 -0.67 3.12 16.17
C VAL A 312 -0.84 1.71 16.75
N GLU A 313 -0.51 1.53 18.03
CA GLU A 313 -0.67 0.26 18.73
C GLU A 313 -2.12 -0.23 18.77
N PHE A 314 -3.09 0.69 18.85
CA PHE A 314 -4.51 0.35 18.77
C PHE A 314 -4.89 -0.22 17.41
N PHE A 315 -4.40 0.37 16.31
CA PHE A 315 -4.73 -0.06 14.95
C PHE A 315 -3.90 -1.25 14.46
N TRP A 316 -2.77 -1.56 15.10
CA TRP A 316 -1.87 -2.64 14.67
C TRP A 316 -2.56 -3.98 14.42
N PRO A 317 -3.41 -4.51 15.32
CA PRO A 317 -4.08 -5.79 15.05
C PRO A 317 -5.08 -5.65 13.89
N ILE A 318 -5.71 -4.48 13.75
CA ILE A 318 -6.72 -4.22 12.73
C ILE A 318 -6.11 -4.27 11.31
N THR A 319 -4.83 -3.95 11.14
CA THR A 319 -4.14 -4.09 9.83
C THR A 319 -3.95 -5.56 9.44
N HIS A 320 -3.69 -6.45 10.42
CA HIS A 320 -3.65 -7.89 10.18
C HIS A 320 -5.04 -8.45 9.85
N LEU A 321 -6.09 -8.00 10.55
CA LEU A 321 -7.47 -8.36 10.20
C LEU A 321 -7.84 -7.91 8.77
N PHE A 322 -7.44 -6.69 8.39
CA PHE A 322 -7.67 -6.14 7.07
C PHE A 322 -7.09 -7.03 5.97
N TRP A 323 -5.79 -7.35 6.07
CA TRP A 323 -5.13 -8.19 5.07
C TRP A 323 -5.58 -9.65 5.13
N ALA A 324 -5.88 -10.21 6.30
CA ALA A 324 -6.40 -11.56 6.40
C ALA A 324 -7.74 -11.70 5.65
N CYS A 325 -8.68 -10.77 5.87
CA CYS A 325 -9.95 -10.71 5.14
C CYS A 325 -9.77 -10.51 3.63
N PHE A 326 -8.79 -9.68 3.22
CA PHE A 326 -8.53 -9.45 1.80
C PHE A 326 -7.87 -10.64 1.10
N VAL A 327 -6.92 -11.30 1.77
CA VAL A 327 -6.11 -12.37 1.18
C VAL A 327 -6.82 -13.72 1.22
N MET A 328 -7.71 -13.98 2.19
CA MET A 328 -8.44 -15.26 2.26
C MET A 328 -9.26 -15.56 0.99
N LYS A 329 -9.81 -14.54 0.31
CA LYS A 329 -10.47 -14.74 -0.99
C LYS A 329 -9.49 -15.05 -2.13
N LEU A 330 -8.27 -14.51 -2.07
CA LEU A 330 -7.21 -14.83 -3.02
C LEU A 330 -6.72 -16.27 -2.87
N ALA A 331 -6.68 -16.77 -1.63
CA ALA A 331 -6.41 -18.16 -1.33
C ALA A 331 -7.44 -19.10 -1.97
N LEU A 332 -8.74 -18.77 -1.87
CA LEU A 332 -9.82 -19.59 -2.42
C LEU A 332 -9.73 -19.75 -3.94
N VAL A 333 -9.35 -18.70 -4.66
CA VAL A 333 -9.14 -18.75 -6.13
C VAL A 333 -7.76 -19.27 -6.53
N LYS A 334 -6.96 -19.76 -5.56
CA LYS A 334 -5.60 -20.27 -5.75
C LYS A 334 -4.70 -19.28 -6.49
N TYR A 335 -4.82 -18.00 -6.15
CA TYR A 335 -3.95 -16.98 -6.70
C TYR A 335 -2.51 -17.30 -6.30
N ASN A 336 -1.61 -17.45 -7.28
CA ASN A 336 -0.22 -17.79 -7.03
C ASN A 336 0.69 -16.72 -7.64
N CYS A 337 1.42 -16.03 -6.77
CA CYS A 337 2.46 -15.08 -7.13
C CYS A 337 3.81 -15.42 -6.47
N GLY A 338 4.05 -16.70 -6.18
CA GLY A 338 5.19 -17.17 -5.40
C GLY A 338 4.97 -17.20 -3.89
N VAL A 339 3.83 -16.71 -3.42
CA VAL A 339 3.39 -16.71 -2.01
C VAL A 339 2.12 -17.55 -1.88
N ASP A 340 2.07 -18.40 -0.85
CA ASP A 340 0.85 -19.10 -0.44
C ASP A 340 -0.08 -18.12 0.31
N MET A 341 -1.12 -17.69 -0.39
CA MET A 341 -2.14 -16.77 0.12
C MET A 341 -2.89 -17.36 1.33
N ASP A 342 -3.07 -18.68 1.40
CA ASP A 342 -3.77 -19.33 2.50
C ASP A 342 -2.94 -19.26 3.79
N VAL A 343 -1.64 -19.51 3.68
CA VAL A 343 -0.70 -19.34 4.79
C VAL A 343 -0.65 -17.88 5.25
N GLN A 344 -0.57 -16.93 4.30
CA GLN A 344 -0.58 -15.51 4.63
C GLN A 344 -1.84 -15.12 5.42
N ALA A 345 -3.02 -15.54 4.97
CA ALA A 345 -4.27 -15.21 5.65
C ALA A 345 -4.36 -15.87 7.05
N LYS A 346 -3.99 -17.15 7.18
CA LYS A 346 -3.98 -17.87 8.46
C LYS A 346 -3.05 -17.25 9.49
N ASP A 347 -1.82 -16.93 9.10
CA ASP A 347 -0.84 -16.31 9.99
C ASP A 347 -1.31 -14.92 10.43
N ARG A 348 -1.87 -14.12 9.52
CA ARG A 348 -2.43 -12.81 9.88
C ARG A 348 -3.63 -12.91 10.81
N PHE A 349 -4.52 -13.89 10.65
CA PHE A 349 -5.58 -14.12 11.63
C PHE A 349 -5.02 -14.50 13.00
N ALA A 350 -4.02 -15.39 13.06
CA ALA A 350 -3.38 -15.77 14.33
C ALA A 350 -2.76 -14.54 15.04
N ILE A 351 -2.06 -13.68 14.29
CA ILE A 351 -1.49 -12.42 14.80
C ILE A 351 -2.60 -11.47 15.28
N TYR A 352 -3.67 -11.29 14.50
CA TYR A 352 -4.79 -10.43 14.88
C TYR A 352 -5.36 -10.83 16.24
N TYR A 353 -5.69 -12.11 16.43
CA TYR A 353 -6.29 -12.58 17.67
C TYR A 353 -5.33 -12.50 18.86
N HIS A 354 -4.05 -12.81 18.66
CA HIS A 354 -3.01 -12.65 19.68
C HIS A 354 -2.91 -11.20 20.17
N LEU A 355 -2.88 -10.23 19.23
CA LEU A 355 -2.70 -8.83 19.57
C LEU A 355 -4.02 -8.10 19.91
N LYS A 356 -5.20 -8.68 19.64
CA LYS A 356 -6.52 -8.07 19.89
C LYS A 356 -6.68 -7.54 21.32
N GLY A 357 -6.11 -8.22 22.31
CA GLY A 357 -6.13 -7.79 23.71
C GLY A 357 -5.52 -6.41 23.92
N ARG A 358 -4.50 -6.03 23.14
CA ARG A 358 -3.87 -4.70 23.17
C ARG A 358 -4.86 -3.60 22.77
N THR A 359 -5.54 -3.78 21.64
CA THR A 359 -6.57 -2.83 21.15
C THR A 359 -7.66 -2.63 22.21
N GLN A 360 -8.14 -3.72 22.82
CA GLN A 360 -9.15 -3.64 23.88
C GLN A 360 -8.65 -2.86 25.11
N GLN A 361 -7.44 -3.16 25.61
CA GLN A 361 -6.87 -2.49 26.78
C GLN A 361 -6.67 -0.99 26.53
N ILE A 362 -6.21 -0.62 25.33
CA ILE A 362 -6.07 0.79 24.93
C ILE A 362 -7.45 1.47 24.91
N TRP A 363 -8.46 0.80 24.35
CA TRP A 363 -9.80 1.36 24.29
C TRP A 363 -10.40 1.60 25.67
N GLU A 364 -10.33 0.61 26.56
CA GLU A 364 -10.83 0.73 27.93
C GLU A 364 -10.13 1.85 28.70
N LYS A 365 -8.81 1.99 28.53
CA LYS A 365 -8.01 3.05 29.16
C LYS A 365 -8.42 4.43 28.67
N LEU A 366 -8.47 4.64 27.35
CA LEU A 366 -8.77 5.95 26.76
C LEU A 366 -10.22 6.36 26.99
N ARG A 367 -11.16 5.40 26.96
CA ARG A 367 -12.57 5.64 27.27
C ARG A 367 -12.78 6.09 28.72
N LYS A 368 -12.06 5.50 29.68
CA LYS A 368 -12.08 5.95 31.09
C LYS A 368 -11.58 7.39 31.22
N GLN A 369 -10.57 7.78 30.46
CA GLN A 369 -10.03 9.15 30.46
C GLN A 369 -10.98 10.17 29.83
N LYS A 370 -11.78 9.80 28.82
CA LYS A 370 -12.79 10.70 28.23
C LYS A 370 -14.01 10.94 29.15
N ASN A 371 -14.29 10.01 30.08
CA ASN A 371 -15.43 10.05 30.99
C ASN A 371 -15.12 10.65 32.38
N GLN A 372 -13.86 11.03 32.63
CA GLN A 372 -13.41 11.78 33.80
C GLN A 372 -13.26 13.25 33.43
#